data_AF-A0A3B8N7P3-F1
#
_entry.id   AF-A0A3B8N7P3-F1
#
_cell.length_a   1.000
_cell.length_b   1.000
_cell.length_c   1.000
_cell.angle_alpha   90.00
_cell.angle_beta   90.00
_cell.angle_gamma   90.00
#
_symmetry.space_group_name_H-M   'P 1'
#
loop_
_entity.id
_entity.type
_entity.pdbx_description
1 polymer ?
#
loop_
_entity_poly.entity_id
_entity_poly.type
_entity_poly.pdbx_seq_one_letter_code
_entity_poly.pdbx_strand_id
1 'polypeptide(L)'
;MILSNGLGQTLAFVKAKSEEGNAYDLIYKQLTEYMKSESTSRIKMPHDKTDLVEWVISCNSSDYRYIAQETLAFLNWLKRFAEGMIEE
;
A
#
# COMPACT_ATOMS: atom_id res chain seq x y z
N MET A 1 -5.15 5.35 9.54
CA MET A 1 -6.16 4.44 8.95
C MET A 1 -5.80 2.98 9.16
N ILE A 2 -4.63 2.49 8.72
CA ILE A 2 -4.26 1.06 8.83
C ILE A 2 -4.35 0.52 10.26
N LEU A 3 -3.81 1.25 11.26
CA LEU A 3 -3.82 0.80 12.66
C LEU A 3 -5.23 0.74 13.27
N SER A 4 -6.17 1.56 12.80
CA SER A 4 -7.53 1.65 13.34
C SER A 4 -8.51 0.74 12.61
N ASN A 5 -8.36 0.61 11.29
CA ASN A 5 -9.34 -0.02 10.40
C ASN A 5 -8.80 -1.28 9.71
N GLY A 6 -7.50 -1.56 9.83
CA GLY A 6 -6.80 -2.60 9.09
C GLY A 6 -6.33 -2.16 7.70
N LEU A 7 -5.40 -2.95 7.14
CA LEU A 7 -4.82 -2.70 5.82
C LEU A 7 -5.85 -2.79 4.70
N GLY A 8 -6.60 -3.90 4.62
CA GLY A 8 -7.56 -4.16 3.55
C GLY A 8 -8.61 -3.06 3.41
N GLN A 9 -9.21 -2.61 4.52
CA GLN A 9 -10.17 -1.50 4.50
C GLN A 9 -9.52 -0.16 4.13
N THR A 10 -8.28 0.08 4.54
CA THR A 10 -7.56 1.30 4.16
C THR A 10 -7.28 1.31 2.65
N LEU A 11 -6.81 0.20 2.09
CA LEU A 11 -6.55 0.08 0.64
C LEU A 11 -7.85 0.18 -0.16
N ALA A 12 -8.94 -0.44 0.30
CA ALA A 12 -10.25 -0.32 -0.33
C ALA A 12 -10.75 1.13 -0.34
N PHE A 13 -10.56 1.87 0.76
CA PHE A 13 -10.89 3.29 0.82
C PHE A 13 -10.05 4.12 -0.15
N VAL A 14 -8.73 3.93 -0.17
CA VAL A 14 -7.82 4.63 -1.09
C VAL A 14 -8.23 4.35 -2.54
N LYS A 15 -8.49 3.09 -2.89
CA LYS A 15 -8.97 2.69 -4.22
C LYS A 15 -10.32 3.33 -4.56
N ALA A 16 -11.25 3.41 -3.61
CA ALA A 16 -12.56 4.04 -3.81
C ALA A 16 -12.49 5.57 -4.00
N LYS A 17 -11.41 6.22 -3.54
CA LYS A 17 -11.12 7.65 -3.74
C LYS A 17 -10.15 7.93 -4.88
N SER A 18 -9.65 6.87 -5.51
CA SER A 18 -8.74 6.95 -6.65
C SER A 18 -9.50 7.47 -7.87
N GLU A 19 -9.09 8.64 -8.34
CA GLU A 19 -9.52 9.22 -9.60
C GLU A 19 -8.26 9.53 -10.40
N GLU A 20 -8.27 9.32 -11.71
CA GLU A 20 -7.08 9.41 -12.55
C GLU A 20 -6.33 10.73 -12.33
N GLY A 21 -5.07 10.62 -11.90
CA GLY A 21 -4.19 11.77 -11.66
C GLY A 21 -4.32 12.44 -10.29
N ASN A 22 -5.23 12.00 -9.41
CA ASN A 22 -5.31 12.53 -8.05
C ASN A 22 -4.30 11.85 -7.10
N ALA A 23 -4.17 12.41 -5.89
CA ALA A 23 -3.22 11.90 -4.89
C ALA A 23 -3.56 10.47 -4.43
N TYR A 24 -4.84 10.08 -4.41
CA TYR A 24 -5.26 8.72 -4.05
C TYR A 24 -4.86 7.69 -5.11
N ASP A 25 -4.96 8.04 -6.38
CA ASP A 25 -4.50 7.22 -7.50
C ASP A 25 -2.98 7.04 -7.45
N LEU A 26 -2.24 8.12 -7.23
CA LEU A 26 -0.78 8.07 -7.11
C LEU A 26 -0.34 7.17 -5.96
N ILE A 27 -0.89 7.35 -4.75
CA ILE A 27 -0.48 6.54 -3.60
C ILE A 27 -0.88 5.06 -3.78
N TYR A 28 -2.02 4.78 -4.40
CA TYR A 28 -2.43 3.40 -4.68
C TYR A 28 -1.47 2.70 -5.65
N LYS A 29 -1.05 3.41 -6.71
CA LYS A 29 -0.05 2.94 -7.68
C LYS A 29 1.30 2.71 -7.00
N GLN A 30 1.80 3.67 -6.24
CA GLN A 30 3.06 3.55 -5.51
C GLN A 30 3.07 2.38 -4.53
N LEU A 31 1.98 2.15 -3.79
CA LEU A 31 1.85 1.00 -2.91
C LEU A 31 1.84 -0.32 -3.70
N THR A 32 1.15 -0.36 -4.84
CA THR A 32 1.11 -1.54 -5.71
C THR A 32 2.48 -1.85 -6.29
N GLU A 33 3.19 -0.83 -6.78
CA GLU A 33 4.56 -0.93 -7.31
C GLU A 33 5.55 -1.38 -6.23
N TYR A 34 5.48 -0.75 -5.05
CA TYR A 34 6.31 -1.15 -3.91
C TYR A 34 6.09 -2.62 -3.57
N MET A 35 4.84 -3.08 -3.45
CA MET A 35 4.55 -4.47 -3.14
C MET A 35 5.00 -5.47 -4.22
N LYS A 36 5.18 -5.03 -5.47
CA LYS A 36 5.76 -5.82 -6.57
C LYS A 36 7.29 -5.73 -6.66
N SER A 37 7.89 -4.77 -5.97
CA SER A 37 9.31 -4.44 -6.12
C SER A 37 10.23 -5.40 -5.35
N GLU A 38 11.49 -5.41 -5.75
CA GLU A 38 12.58 -6.10 -5.03
C GLU A 38 12.90 -5.45 -3.68
N SER A 39 12.37 -4.26 -3.39
CA SER A 39 12.57 -3.57 -2.11
C SER A 39 11.73 -4.13 -0.97
N THR A 40 10.76 -4.99 -1.28
CA THR A 40 10.00 -5.71 -0.25
C THR A 40 10.83 -6.83 0.34
N SER A 41 10.77 -6.95 1.66
CA SER A 41 11.73 -7.75 2.42
C SER A 41 11.41 -9.25 2.50
N ARG A 42 10.16 -9.68 2.28
CA ARG A 42 9.76 -11.10 2.40
C ARG A 42 8.62 -11.51 1.48
N ILE A 43 7.50 -10.80 1.54
CA ILE A 43 6.29 -11.14 0.81
C ILE A 43 6.10 -10.11 -0.29
N LYS A 44 6.00 -10.59 -1.53
CA LYS A 44 5.80 -9.78 -2.72
C LYS A 44 4.47 -10.10 -3.36
N MET A 45 3.85 -9.09 -3.93
CA MET A 45 2.71 -9.26 -4.81
C MET A 45 3.19 -9.94 -6.10
N PRO A 46 2.64 -11.10 -6.47
CA PRO A 46 3.00 -11.75 -7.72
C PRO A 46 2.71 -10.85 -8.94
N HIS A 47 3.55 -10.91 -9.98
CA HIS A 47 3.43 -10.05 -11.15
C HIS A 47 2.15 -10.29 -11.97
N ASP A 48 1.58 -11.50 -11.90
CA ASP A 48 0.31 -11.87 -12.53
C ASP A 48 -0.91 -11.28 -11.82
N LYS A 49 -0.76 -10.77 -10.59
CA LYS A 49 -1.82 -10.05 -9.88
C LYS A 49 -1.86 -8.60 -10.33
N THR A 50 -3.06 -8.10 -10.59
CA THR A 50 -3.29 -6.72 -11.06
C THR A 50 -3.85 -5.82 -9.96
N ASP A 51 -4.61 -6.38 -9.02
CA ASP A 51 -5.24 -5.61 -7.95
C ASP A 51 -4.62 -5.89 -6.57
N LEU A 52 -4.12 -4.82 -5.94
CA LEU A 52 -3.49 -4.88 -4.63
C LEU A 52 -4.49 -5.29 -3.53
N VAL A 53 -5.72 -4.77 -3.57
CA VAL A 53 -6.75 -5.11 -2.57
C VAL A 53 -7.11 -6.59 -2.65
N GLU A 54 -7.46 -7.09 -3.84
CA GLU A 54 -7.80 -8.49 -4.06
C GLU A 54 -6.69 -9.44 -3.59
N TRP A 55 -5.43 -9.14 -3.93
CA TRP A 55 -4.30 -9.96 -3.49
C TRP A 55 -4.17 -9.97 -1.97
N VAL A 56 -4.17 -8.79 -1.33
CA VAL A 56 -4.00 -8.67 0.13
C VAL A 56 -5.08 -9.44 0.89
N ILE A 57 -6.36 -9.35 0.49
CA ILE A 57 -7.45 -10.05 1.18
C ILE A 57 -7.46 -11.56 0.92
N SER A 58 -6.77 -12.03 -0.11
CA SER A 58 -6.59 -13.46 -0.41
C SER A 58 -5.51 -14.13 0.47
N CYS A 59 -4.64 -13.35 1.10
CA CYS A 59 -3.55 -13.86 1.93
C CYS A 59 -4.04 -14.48 3.23
N ASN A 60 -3.29 -15.47 3.74
CA ASN A 60 -3.51 -15.98 5.09
C ASN A 60 -3.21 -14.92 6.16
N SER A 61 -3.63 -15.16 7.41
CA SER A 61 -3.51 -14.18 8.48
C SER A 61 -2.07 -13.79 8.84
N SER A 62 -1.10 -14.70 8.70
CA SER A 62 0.31 -14.38 8.95
C SER A 62 0.87 -13.44 7.88
N ASP A 63 0.61 -13.75 6.61
CA ASP A 63 1.09 -12.97 5.48
C ASP A 63 0.41 -11.61 5.44
N TYR A 64 -0.89 -11.55 5.70
CA TYR A 64 -1.63 -10.30 5.80
C TYR A 64 -1.05 -9.36 6.87
N ARG A 65 -0.73 -9.89 8.07
CA ARG A 65 -0.11 -9.09 9.14
C ARG A 65 1.27 -8.58 8.74
N TYR A 66 2.06 -9.42 8.08
CA TYR A 66 3.36 -9.03 7.56
C TYR A 66 3.23 -7.89 6.56
N ILE A 67 2.36 -8.04 5.56
CA ILE A 67 2.12 -7.03 4.53
C ILE A 67 1.63 -5.71 5.16
N ALA A 68 0.78 -5.77 6.19
CA ALA A 68 0.35 -4.58 6.92
C ALA A 68 1.50 -3.84 7.62
N GLN A 69 2.44 -4.57 8.24
CA GLN A 69 3.62 -3.99 8.88
C GLN A 69 4.59 -3.40 7.85
N GLU A 70 4.85 -4.12 6.75
CA GLU A 70 5.69 -3.65 5.64
C GLU A 70 5.12 -2.37 5.03
N THR A 71 3.81 -2.36 4.73
CA THR A 71 3.11 -1.19 4.18
C THR A 71 3.21 0.01 5.11
N LEU A 72 3.06 -0.19 6.43
CA LEU A 72 3.24 0.87 7.43
C LEU A 72 4.67 1.41 7.46
N ALA A 73 5.68 0.55 7.37
CA ALA A 73 7.08 0.96 7.35
C ALA A 73 7.41 1.81 6.11
N PHE A 74 6.92 1.40 4.93
CA PHE A 74 7.04 2.16 3.70
C PHE A 74 6.36 3.53 3.80
N LEU A 75 5.11 3.57 4.25
CA LEU A 75 4.36 4.82 4.41
C LEU A 75 5.01 5.78 5.42
N ASN A 76 5.66 5.27 6.46
CA ASN A 76 6.39 6.11 7.41
C ASN A 76 7.58 6.83 6.73
N TRP A 77 8.30 6.16 5.83
CA TRP A 77 9.36 6.80 5.05
C TRP A 77 8.81 7.76 4.01
N LEU A 78 7.77 7.36 3.28
CA LEU A 78 7.13 8.21 2.29
C LEU A 78 6.60 9.51 2.91
N LYS A 79 6.00 9.42 4.10
CA LYS A 79 5.58 10.58 4.89
C LYS A 79 6.75 11.54 5.17
N ARG A 80 7.90 11.03 5.63
CA ARG A 80 9.08 11.87 5.93
C ARG A 80 9.60 12.60 4.70
N PHE A 81 9.58 11.95 3.53
CA PHE A 81 9.96 12.60 2.27
C PHE A 81 8.92 13.65 1.85
N ALA A 82 7.63 13.32 1.94
CA ALA A 82 6.56 14.26 1.62
C ALA A 82 6.65 15.53 2.48
N GLU A 83 6.84 15.39 3.79
CA GLU A 83 7.02 16.53 4.72
C GLU A 83 8.25 17.39 4.41
N GLY A 84 9.30 16.81 3.82
CA GLY A 84 10.53 17.53 3.50
C GLY A 84 10.60 18.09 2.07
N MET A 85 9.74 17.63 1.16
CA MET A 85 9.85 17.90 -0.29
C MET A 85 8.62 18.52 -0.92
N ILE A 86 7.44 18.40 -0.30
CA ILE A 86 6.19 18.93 -0.84
C ILE A 86 5.87 20.22 -0.09
N GLU A 87 5.73 21.32 -0.82
CA GLU A 87 5.26 22.61 -0.28
C GLU A 87 3.75 22.57 -0.04
N GLU A 88 3.26 23.29 0.99
CA GLU A 88 1.84 23.38 1.34
C GLU A 88 1.00 24.22 0.36
#